data_AF-A0A6L7WZ41-F1
#
_entry.id   AF-A0A6L7WZ41-F1
#
_cell.length_a   1.000
_cell.length_b   1.000
_cell.length_c   1.000
_cell.angle_alpha   90.00
_cell.angle_beta   90.00
_cell.angle_gamma   90.00
#
_symmetry.space_group_name_H-M   'P 1'
#
loop_
_entity.id
_entity.type
_entity.pdbx_description
1 polymer ?
#
loop_
_entity_poly.entity_id
_entity_poly.type
_entity_poly.pdbx_seq_one_letter_code
_entity_poly.pdbx_strand_id
1 'polypeptide(L)'
;MTTATLIAGNRTMETTEARPRRSLEELVDRLIDALFAANTETEEPTATRSIHEARRLRQAGDVDTALAVLGGVNPARATTREVRWAFSEWKALVKRRFGGGDAALYTQGAGRAAALVPQGNGTLEVVAALGMRWRPGKLVSERSLRGLRPLNGGA
;
A
#
# COMPACT_ATOMS: atom_id res chain seq x y z
N MET A 1 -18.95 20.13 -63.36
CA MET A 1 -17.56 19.82 -63.75
C MET A 1 -16.63 20.36 -62.68
N THR A 2 -15.45 19.75 -62.51
CA THR A 2 -14.30 20.18 -61.68
C THR A 2 -13.83 21.59 -62.10
N THR A 3 -13.10 22.43 -61.34
CA THR A 3 -11.82 22.27 -60.60
C THR A 3 -11.65 23.49 -59.63
N ALA A 4 -11.17 23.35 -58.39
CA ALA A 4 -9.79 23.64 -57.90
C ALA A 4 -9.27 25.10 -58.14
N THR A 5 -8.51 25.82 -57.29
CA THR A 5 -7.82 25.62 -55.98
C THR A 5 -7.34 27.03 -55.50
N LEU A 6 -7.48 27.48 -54.24
CA LEU A 6 -6.48 27.43 -53.12
C LEU A 6 -5.09 28.05 -53.48
N ILE A 7 -4.39 28.92 -52.71
CA ILE A 7 -4.40 29.34 -51.28
C ILE A 7 -3.83 30.78 -51.07
N ALA A 8 -4.14 31.42 -49.92
CA ALA A 8 -3.26 32.23 -49.03
C ALA A 8 -2.89 33.72 -49.29
N GLY A 9 -2.97 34.51 -48.21
CA GLY A 9 -2.48 35.90 -48.14
C GLY A 9 -2.77 36.63 -46.81
N ASN A 10 -2.28 36.09 -45.68
CA ASN A 10 -1.74 36.76 -44.47
C ASN A 10 -2.08 38.26 -44.19
N ARG A 11 -2.34 38.71 -42.95
CA ARG A 11 -1.87 38.21 -41.63
C ARG A 11 -2.68 38.79 -40.45
N THR A 12 -2.79 37.99 -39.40
CA THR A 12 -2.96 38.33 -37.95
C THR A 12 -2.97 39.80 -37.49
N MET A 13 -3.93 40.12 -36.62
CA MET A 13 -3.56 40.54 -35.25
C MET A 13 -4.27 39.64 -34.23
N GLU A 14 -3.49 39.11 -33.29
CA GLU A 14 -3.96 38.29 -32.19
C GLU A 14 -4.60 39.18 -31.12
N THR A 15 -5.87 38.97 -30.80
CA THR A 15 -6.43 39.44 -29.54
C THR A 15 -5.86 38.58 -28.42
N THR A 16 -4.78 39.04 -27.80
CA THR A 16 -4.23 38.46 -26.57
C THR A 16 -5.29 38.50 -25.48
N GLU A 17 -5.97 37.38 -25.26
CA GLU A 17 -6.90 37.23 -24.14
C GLU A 17 -6.13 37.43 -22.82
N ALA A 18 -6.43 38.53 -22.14
CA ALA A 18 -5.90 38.81 -20.82
C ALA A 18 -6.40 37.74 -19.85
N ARG A 19 -5.53 36.79 -19.48
CA ARG A 19 -5.78 35.85 -18.37
C ARG A 19 -6.33 36.62 -17.17
N PRO A 20 -7.45 36.18 -16.55
CA PRO A 20 -7.97 36.84 -15.37
C PRO A 20 -6.88 36.84 -14.29
N ARG A 21 -6.53 38.04 -13.82
CA ARG A 21 -5.66 38.20 -12.65
C ARG A 21 -6.44 37.69 -11.44
N ARG A 22 -6.10 36.47 -10.99
CA ARG A 22 -6.59 35.89 -9.73
C ARG A 22 -6.39 36.90 -8.61
N SER A 23 -7.34 36.99 -7.69
CA SER A 23 -7.21 37.92 -6.56
C SER A 23 -6.04 37.49 -5.66
N LEU A 24 -5.51 38.44 -4.89
CA LEU A 24 -4.49 38.11 -3.88
C LEU A 24 -5.04 37.10 -2.86
N GLU A 25 -6.32 37.23 -2.53
CA GLU A 25 -7.08 36.34 -1.64
C GLU A 25 -7.12 34.90 -2.19
N GLU A 26 -7.52 34.69 -3.45
CA GLU A 26 -7.50 33.36 -4.11
C GLU A 26 -6.11 32.70 -4.15
N LEU A 27 -5.05 33.53 -4.14
CA LEU A 27 -3.66 33.07 -4.16
C LEU A 27 -3.20 32.72 -2.74
N VAL A 28 -3.60 33.51 -1.74
CA VAL A 28 -3.36 33.25 -0.31
C VAL A 28 -4.13 32.02 0.16
N ASP A 29 -5.42 31.90 -0.14
CA ASP A 29 -6.24 30.74 0.22
C ASP A 29 -5.66 29.45 -0.37
N ARG A 30 -5.29 29.47 -1.67
CA ARG A 30 -4.65 28.32 -2.31
C ARG A 30 -3.26 28.01 -1.74
N LEU A 31 -2.52 29.01 -1.26
CA LEU A 31 -1.23 28.81 -0.58
C LEU A 31 -1.45 28.18 0.80
N ILE A 32 -2.48 28.61 1.53
CA ILE A 32 -2.89 28.07 2.83
C ILE A 32 -3.34 26.61 2.66
N ASP A 33 -4.22 26.32 1.69
CA ASP A 33 -4.64 24.95 1.34
C ASP A 33 -3.45 24.07 0.96
N ALA A 34 -2.51 24.60 0.16
CA ALA A 34 -1.30 23.87 -0.23
C ALA A 34 -0.35 23.63 0.96
N LEU A 35 -0.23 24.58 1.90
CA LEU A 35 0.54 24.43 3.13
C LEU A 35 -0.07 23.39 4.07
N PHE A 36 -1.40 23.39 4.25
CA PHE A 36 -2.07 22.39 5.07
C PHE A 36 -2.09 21.00 4.42
N ALA A 37 -2.24 20.92 3.09
CA ALA A 37 -2.09 19.66 2.36
C ALA A 37 -0.64 19.12 2.38
N ALA A 38 0.37 20.00 2.31
CA ALA A 38 1.77 19.61 2.46
C ALA A 38 2.10 19.17 3.90
N ASN A 39 1.53 19.82 4.91
CA ASN A 39 1.66 19.41 6.31
C ASN A 39 0.85 18.14 6.66
N THR A 40 0.07 17.60 5.72
CA THR A 40 -0.41 16.21 5.78
C THR A 40 0.56 15.19 5.17
N GLU A 41 1.87 15.44 5.28
CA GLU A 41 2.83 14.34 5.44
C GLU A 41 2.39 13.50 6.64
N THR A 42 1.61 12.45 6.35
CA THR A 42 1.07 11.54 7.34
C THR A 42 2.24 10.75 7.89
N GLU A 43 2.82 11.21 9.00
CA GLU A 43 3.97 10.55 9.65
C GLU A 43 3.73 9.05 9.73
N GLU A 44 4.51 8.26 8.97
CA GLU A 44 4.39 6.81 8.98
C GLU A 44 4.57 6.33 10.43
N PRO A 45 3.56 5.69 11.05
CA PRO A 45 3.64 5.34 12.45
C PRO A 45 4.81 4.38 12.67
N THR A 46 5.70 4.75 13.60
CA THR A 46 6.93 3.99 13.89
C THR A 46 6.63 2.51 14.10
N ALA A 47 7.57 1.63 13.74
CA ALA A 47 7.36 0.18 13.84
C ALA A 47 6.91 -0.22 15.25
N THR A 48 7.56 0.30 16.30
CA THR A 48 7.11 0.16 17.69
C THR A 48 5.66 0.61 17.92
N ARG A 49 5.24 1.81 17.48
CA ARG A 49 3.86 2.29 17.64
C ARG A 49 2.84 1.37 16.95
N SER A 50 3.13 0.97 15.72
CA SER A 50 2.29 0.07 14.93
C SER A 50 2.17 -1.32 15.57
N ILE A 51 3.23 -1.87 16.15
CA ILE A 51 3.18 -3.15 16.86
C ILE A 51 2.34 -3.04 18.16
N HIS A 52 2.49 -1.97 18.92
CA HIS A 52 1.65 -1.73 20.11
C HIS A 52 0.17 -1.58 19.74
N GLU A 53 -0.15 -0.87 18.67
CA GLU A 53 -1.52 -0.67 18.21
C GLU A 53 -2.14 -1.98 17.71
N ALA A 54 -1.41 -2.76 16.90
CA ALA A 54 -1.87 -4.09 16.49
C ALA A 54 -2.12 -5.03 17.68
N ARG A 55 -1.33 -4.92 18.76
CA ARG A 55 -1.56 -5.67 20.00
C ARG A 55 -2.80 -5.19 20.77
N ARG A 56 -3.07 -3.88 20.81
CA ARG A 56 -4.31 -3.30 21.37
C ARG A 56 -5.55 -3.82 20.63
N LEU A 57 -5.52 -3.77 19.30
CA LEU A 57 -6.58 -4.29 18.43
C LEU A 57 -6.78 -5.81 18.61
N ARG A 58 -5.67 -6.58 18.68
CA ARG A 58 -5.69 -8.01 18.98
C ARG A 58 -6.39 -8.34 20.30
N GLN A 59 -6.20 -7.52 21.33
CA GLN A 59 -6.84 -7.65 22.64
C GLN A 59 -8.32 -7.28 22.60
N ALA A 60 -8.69 -6.25 21.84
CA ALA A 60 -10.10 -5.88 21.58
C ALA A 60 -10.85 -6.91 20.71
N GLY A 61 -10.13 -7.80 20.03
CA GLY A 61 -10.69 -8.84 19.16
C GLY A 61 -10.69 -8.48 17.68
N ASP A 62 -10.32 -7.26 17.31
CA ASP A 62 -10.18 -6.83 15.93
C ASP A 62 -8.85 -7.34 15.33
N VAL A 63 -8.92 -8.55 14.78
CA VAL A 63 -7.77 -9.26 14.22
C VAL A 63 -7.43 -8.77 12.81
N ASP A 64 -8.44 -8.38 12.01
CA ASP A 64 -8.24 -7.99 10.62
C ASP A 64 -7.63 -6.56 10.53
N THR A 65 -8.07 -5.61 11.36
CA THR A 65 -7.39 -4.31 11.46
C THR A 65 -5.99 -4.43 12.06
N ALA A 66 -5.78 -5.32 13.04
CA ALA A 66 -4.44 -5.58 13.59
C ALA A 66 -3.46 -6.13 12.53
N LEU A 67 -3.93 -7.00 11.63
CA LEU A 67 -3.14 -7.47 10.49
C LEU A 67 -2.86 -6.35 9.48
N ALA A 68 -3.82 -5.46 9.22
CA ALA A 68 -3.62 -4.31 8.35
C ALA A 68 -2.57 -3.33 8.89
N VAL A 69 -2.61 -3.03 10.19
CA VAL A 69 -1.62 -2.17 10.88
C VAL A 69 -0.21 -2.77 10.78
N LEU A 70 -0.05 -4.07 11.02
CA LEU A 70 1.25 -4.73 10.85
C LEU A 70 1.69 -4.80 9.38
N GLY A 71 0.76 -4.94 8.44
CA GLY A 71 1.04 -4.91 7.00
C GLY A 71 1.63 -3.57 6.53
N GLY A 72 1.30 -2.47 7.21
CA GLY A 72 1.87 -1.14 6.98
C GLY A 72 3.28 -0.93 7.57
N VAL A 73 3.81 -1.84 8.39
CA VAL A 73 5.16 -1.69 8.98
C VAL A 73 6.23 -1.78 7.90
N ASN A 74 7.00 -0.71 7.72
CA ASN A 74 8.13 -0.65 6.80
C ASN A 74 9.39 -1.27 7.46
N PRO A 75 9.82 -2.50 7.08
CA PRO A 75 10.95 -3.16 7.73
C PRO A 75 12.30 -2.49 7.44
N ALA A 76 12.40 -1.60 6.45
CA ALA A 76 13.63 -0.87 6.15
C ALA A 76 13.88 0.32 7.10
N ARG A 77 12.84 0.78 7.81
CA ARG A 77 12.91 1.85 8.83
C ARG A 77 12.91 1.30 10.27
N ALA A 78 12.84 -0.02 10.43
CA ALA A 78 12.69 -0.69 11.73
C ALA A 78 13.99 -1.38 12.17
N THR A 79 14.25 -1.40 13.48
CA THR A 79 15.38 -2.16 14.03
C THR A 79 15.18 -3.68 13.90
N THR A 80 16.26 -4.45 13.91
CA THR A 80 16.22 -5.93 13.94
C THR A 80 15.43 -6.50 15.13
N ARG A 81 15.22 -5.72 16.20
CA ARG A 81 14.34 -6.09 17.32
C ARG A 81 12.87 -5.90 16.95
N GLU A 82 12.50 -4.74 16.44
CA GLU A 82 11.12 -4.44 16.01
C GLU A 82 10.68 -5.34 14.86
N VAL A 83 11.55 -5.59 13.87
CA VAL A 83 11.29 -6.50 12.76
C VAL A 83 10.93 -7.91 13.24
N ARG A 84 11.67 -8.43 14.23
CA ARG A 84 11.37 -9.74 14.84
C ARG A 84 10.06 -9.71 15.65
N TRP A 85 9.78 -8.62 16.34
CA TRP A 85 8.56 -8.48 17.13
C TRP A 85 7.30 -8.36 16.25
N ALA A 86 7.33 -7.52 15.22
CA ALA A 86 6.27 -7.41 14.21
C ALA A 86 5.98 -8.77 13.55
N PHE A 87 7.02 -9.52 13.18
CA PHE A 87 6.88 -10.87 12.62
C PHE A 87 6.21 -11.85 13.60
N SER A 88 6.56 -11.81 14.90
CA SER A 88 5.96 -12.66 15.92
C SER A 88 4.48 -12.34 16.18
N GLU A 89 4.11 -11.06 16.33
CA GLU A 89 2.69 -10.66 16.52
C GLU A 89 1.87 -10.93 15.24
N TRP A 90 2.44 -10.67 14.05
CA TRP A 90 1.80 -10.99 12.77
C TRP A 90 1.54 -12.49 12.63
N LYS A 91 2.52 -13.35 12.95
CA LYS A 91 2.34 -14.81 12.90
C LYS A 91 1.24 -15.27 13.87
N ALA A 92 1.17 -14.68 15.06
CA ALA A 92 0.13 -15.00 16.04
C ALA A 92 -1.27 -14.59 15.55
N LEU A 93 -1.40 -13.42 14.92
CA LEU A 93 -2.65 -12.95 14.31
C LEU A 93 -3.09 -13.83 13.13
N VAL A 94 -2.17 -14.16 12.21
CA VAL A 94 -2.44 -15.06 11.09
C VAL A 94 -2.90 -16.43 11.59
N LYS A 95 -2.21 -17.02 12.59
CA LYS A 95 -2.65 -18.29 13.19
C LYS A 95 -4.06 -18.17 13.77
N ARG A 96 -4.36 -17.11 14.53
CA ARG A 96 -5.70 -16.90 15.11
C ARG A 96 -6.79 -16.74 14.03
N ARG A 97 -6.46 -16.11 12.90
CA ARG A 97 -7.42 -15.76 11.84
C ARG A 97 -7.66 -16.85 10.80
N PHE A 98 -6.61 -17.63 10.51
CA PHE A 98 -6.57 -18.56 9.36
C PHE A 98 -6.01 -19.95 9.71
N GLY A 99 -5.53 -20.20 10.93
CA GLY A 99 -4.87 -21.45 11.31
C GLY A 99 -5.78 -22.70 11.31
N GLY A 100 -7.10 -22.53 11.15
CA GLY A 100 -8.06 -23.62 10.94
C GLY A 100 -8.39 -23.94 9.49
N GLY A 101 -7.67 -23.37 8.51
CA GLY A 101 -7.90 -23.60 7.08
C GLY A 101 -6.61 -23.68 6.26
N ASP A 102 -6.74 -23.74 4.92
CA ASP A 102 -5.65 -24.01 3.96
C ASP A 102 -4.64 -22.86 3.76
N ALA A 103 -4.44 -22.01 4.78
CA ALA A 103 -3.56 -20.85 4.69
C ALA A 103 -2.08 -21.25 4.83
N ALA A 104 -1.37 -21.29 3.70
CA ALA A 104 0.07 -21.52 3.64
C ALA A 104 0.86 -20.23 3.95
N LEU A 105 1.80 -20.31 4.89
CA LEU A 105 2.66 -19.18 5.26
C LEU A 105 4.01 -19.26 4.53
N TYR A 106 4.45 -18.13 3.98
CA TYR A 106 5.75 -17.99 3.30
C TYR A 106 6.54 -16.79 3.83
N THR A 107 7.87 -16.86 3.78
CA THR A 107 8.77 -15.75 4.13
C THR A 107 9.77 -15.41 3.03
N GLN A 108 10.09 -14.12 2.93
CA GLN A 108 11.15 -13.55 2.09
C GLN A 108 12.28 -12.92 2.94
N GLY A 109 12.67 -13.61 4.02
CA GLY A 109 13.69 -13.13 4.96
C GLY A 109 13.11 -12.28 6.10
N ALA A 110 14.00 -11.58 6.82
CA ALA A 110 13.63 -10.87 8.04
C ALA A 110 12.53 -9.82 7.79
N GLY A 111 11.42 -9.93 8.52
CA GLY A 111 10.31 -8.98 8.44
C GLY A 111 9.47 -9.06 7.18
N ARG A 112 9.63 -10.10 6.34
CA ARG A 112 8.87 -10.26 5.11
C ARG A 112 8.14 -11.59 5.08
N ALA A 113 6.81 -11.55 5.08
CA ALA A 113 5.98 -12.74 5.07
C ALA A 113 4.62 -12.50 4.40
N ALA A 114 4.01 -13.59 3.93
CA ALA A 114 2.63 -13.61 3.47
C ALA A 114 1.94 -14.90 3.92
N ALA A 115 0.64 -14.81 4.17
CA ALA A 115 -0.27 -15.94 4.30
C ALA A 115 -1.10 -16.01 3.02
N LEU A 116 -1.18 -17.20 2.43
CA LEU A 116 -1.76 -17.44 1.12
C LEU A 116 -2.81 -18.55 1.19
N VAL A 117 -3.96 -18.38 0.56
CA VAL A 117 -5.02 -19.40 0.46
C VAL A 117 -5.20 -19.82 -1.00
N PRO A 118 -5.34 -21.12 -1.32
CA PRO A 118 -5.60 -21.57 -2.69
C PRO A 118 -6.99 -21.13 -3.17
N GLN A 119 -7.04 -20.53 -4.37
CA GLN A 119 -8.28 -20.17 -5.07
C GLN A 119 -8.60 -21.13 -6.26
N GLY A 120 -7.79 -22.17 -6.44
CA GLY A 120 -7.87 -23.10 -7.56
C GLY A 120 -6.93 -22.75 -8.72
N ASN A 121 -6.80 -23.65 -9.69
CA ASN A 121 -6.03 -23.48 -10.93
C ASN A 121 -4.57 -22.98 -10.73
N GLY A 122 -3.89 -23.41 -9.66
CA GLY A 122 -2.51 -22.98 -9.33
C GLY A 122 -2.39 -21.49 -8.95
N THR A 123 -3.52 -20.86 -8.59
CA THR A 123 -3.61 -19.47 -8.14
C THR A 123 -3.86 -19.42 -6.64
N LEU A 124 -3.14 -18.51 -5.98
CA LEU A 124 -3.19 -18.29 -4.54
C LEU A 124 -3.60 -16.84 -4.28
N GLU A 125 -4.49 -16.62 -3.32
CA GLU A 125 -4.79 -15.28 -2.81
C GLU A 125 -3.92 -14.95 -1.61
N VAL A 126 -3.31 -13.77 -1.61
CA VAL A 126 -2.69 -13.19 -0.43
C VAL A 126 -3.80 -12.75 0.53
N VAL A 127 -3.95 -13.43 1.68
CA VAL A 127 -4.93 -13.05 2.71
C VAL A 127 -4.32 -12.17 3.80
N ALA A 128 -3.01 -12.25 4.02
CA ALA A 128 -2.25 -11.32 4.87
C ALA A 128 -0.82 -11.15 4.36
N ALA A 129 -0.23 -9.98 4.58
CA ALA A 129 1.17 -9.69 4.24
C ALA A 129 1.82 -8.83 5.34
N LEU A 130 3.14 -8.99 5.49
CA LEU A 130 4.01 -8.20 6.37
C LEU A 130 5.25 -7.81 5.56
N GLY A 131 5.55 -6.51 5.44
CA GLY A 131 6.78 -6.01 4.82
C GLY A 131 7.02 -6.41 3.35
N MET A 132 6.02 -6.98 2.67
CA MET A 132 6.07 -7.40 1.28
C MET A 132 5.39 -6.37 0.37
N ARG A 133 5.78 -6.34 -0.91
CA ARG A 133 5.07 -5.60 -1.98
C ARG A 133 3.69 -6.18 -2.36
N TRP A 134 3.19 -7.13 -1.57
CA TRP A 134 1.91 -7.79 -1.75
C TRP A 134 0.91 -7.21 -0.74
N ARG A 135 -0.36 -7.14 -1.13
CA ARG A 135 -1.46 -6.66 -0.30
C ARG A 135 -2.51 -7.76 -0.17
N PRO A 136 -3.31 -7.78 0.90
CA PRO A 136 -4.49 -8.64 0.98
C PRO A 136 -5.38 -8.51 -0.27
N GLY A 137 -6.02 -9.60 -0.70
CA GLY A 137 -6.82 -9.67 -1.93
C GLY A 137 -6.01 -9.83 -3.22
N LYS A 138 -4.66 -9.81 -3.16
CA LYS A 138 -3.83 -9.98 -4.36
C LYS A 138 -3.74 -11.45 -4.76
N LEU A 139 -4.17 -11.77 -5.98
CA LEU A 139 -3.90 -13.05 -6.60
C LEU A 139 -2.43 -13.15 -7.07
N VAL A 140 -1.80 -14.30 -6.82
CA VAL A 140 -0.45 -14.66 -7.25
C VAL A 140 -0.42 -16.11 -7.75
N SER A 141 0.40 -16.39 -8.76
CA SER A 141 0.64 -17.77 -9.21
C SER A 141 1.70 -18.46 -8.35
N GLU A 142 1.70 -19.80 -8.31
CA GLU A 142 2.75 -20.61 -7.66
C GLU A 142 4.17 -20.21 -8.07
N ARG A 143 4.39 -19.81 -9.33
CA ARG A 143 5.69 -19.30 -9.82
C ARG A 143 6.19 -18.09 -9.04
N SER A 144 5.28 -17.30 -8.46
CA SER A 144 5.58 -16.13 -7.64
C SER A 144 6.15 -16.50 -6.26
N LEU A 145 6.08 -17.77 -5.86
CA LEU A 145 6.67 -18.30 -4.64
C LEU A 145 8.16 -18.63 -4.79
N ARG A 146 8.71 -18.58 -6.02
CA ARG A 146 10.11 -18.95 -6.28
C ARG A 146 11.06 -18.06 -5.46
N GLY A 147 11.83 -18.69 -4.57
CA GLY A 147 12.75 -18.00 -3.66
C GLY A 147 12.14 -17.58 -2.31
N LEU A 148 10.84 -17.80 -2.09
CA LEU A 148 10.25 -17.77 -0.75
C LEU A 148 10.51 -19.10 -0.04
N ARG A 149 10.61 -19.05 1.30
CA ARG A 149 10.68 -20.25 2.13
C ARG A 149 9.32 -20.50 2.77
N PRO A 150 8.76 -21.73 2.72
CA PRO A 150 7.55 -22.06 3.46
C PRO A 150 7.84 -22.05 4.95
N LEU A 151 6.93 -21.50 5.74
CA LEU A 151 6.97 -21.49 7.20
C LEU A 151 6.16 -22.67 7.74
N ASN A 152 6.69 -23.89 7.54
CA ASN A 152 6.11 -25.11 8.10
C ASN A 152 6.13 -25.01 9.63
N GLY A 153 4.98 -24.79 10.27
CA GLY A 153 4.88 -24.79 11.72
C GLY A 153 3.76 -23.92 12.29
N GLY A 154 2.58 -24.52 12.43
CA GLY A 154 1.66 -24.21 13.52
C GLY A 154 0.26 -23.74 13.13
N ALA A 155 -0.52 -24.60 12.47
CA ALA A 155 -1.94 -24.75 12.86
C ALA A 155 -2.04 -25.10 14.36
#